data_AF-A0A1G0ICV6-F1
#
_entry.id   AF-A0A1G0ICV6-F1
#
_cell.length_a   1.000
_cell.length_b   1.000
_cell.length_c   1.000
_cell.angle_alpha   90.00
_cell.angle_beta   90.00
_cell.angle_gamma   90.00
#
_symmetry.space_group_name_H-M   'P 1'
#
loop_
_entity.id
_entity.type
_entity.pdbx_description
1 polymer ?
#
loop_
_entity_poly.entity_id
_entity_poly.type
_entity_poly.pdbx_seq_one_letter_code
_entity_poly.pdbx_strand_id
1 'polypeptide(L)'
;MLHLFLPKQAGANPRHLLDAGLGELLRPDDEQPACVDLDGPGPGGQGGQVWSWLSPTSAPAYRPESQTWHQARGAPYWYGFDAGQPPPESLARKFQYGGRTQVLRDGQPWAVPAVDYVPHVIGLDPQGQLCKIPDAAYAQFAAESGELLADFARNQLDSAGWTWQRLFGFVVSALALNYRINAEIATRLGLFRDDDLFTTAFYVGAADQVRPILADLEKKKQAESPSGSAPSAG
;
A
#
# COMPACT_ATOMS: atom_id res chain seq x y z
N MET A 1 -14.56 -1.80 7.76
CA MET A 1 -14.05 -0.41 7.70
C MET A 1 -12.89 -0.23 8.67
N LEU A 2 -11.96 0.69 8.40
CA LEU A 2 -10.86 1.04 9.31
C LEU A 2 -11.33 1.97 10.44
N HIS A 3 -10.93 1.64 11.67
CA HIS A 3 -11.07 2.47 12.85
C HIS A 3 -9.70 2.68 13.48
N LEU A 4 -9.43 3.88 13.98
CA LEU A 4 -8.24 4.20 14.76
C LEU A 4 -8.68 4.68 16.13
N PHE A 5 -7.91 4.37 17.16
CA PHE A 5 -8.14 4.90 18.50
C PHE A 5 -6.86 5.46 19.10
N LEU A 6 -6.93 6.72 19.53
CA LEU A 6 -5.85 7.45 20.14
C LEU A 6 -6.19 7.64 21.64
N PRO A 7 -5.57 6.86 22.54
CA PRO A 7 -5.86 6.94 23.96
C PRO A 7 -5.45 8.30 24.54
N LYS A 8 -6.21 8.77 25.54
CA LYS A 8 -5.91 9.99 26.32
C LYS A 8 -5.83 11.29 25.50
N GLN A 9 -6.30 11.28 24.26
CA GLN A 9 -6.49 12.48 23.46
C GLN A 9 -7.94 12.97 23.59
N ALA A 10 -8.15 14.27 23.41
CA ALA A 10 -9.47 14.90 23.42
C ALA A 10 -9.47 16.18 22.57
N GLY A 11 -10.63 16.61 22.09
CA GLY A 11 -10.75 17.72 21.15
C GLY A 11 -10.34 17.27 19.75
N ALA A 12 -11.31 17.11 18.86
CA ALA A 12 -11.13 16.62 17.49
C ALA A 12 -10.10 17.46 16.70
N ASN A 13 -8.83 17.03 16.72
CA ASN A 13 -7.71 17.74 16.13
C ASN A 13 -6.88 16.77 15.26
N PRO A 14 -6.88 16.93 13.92
CA PRO A 14 -6.12 16.06 13.02
C PRO A 14 -4.62 15.98 13.34
N ARG A 15 -4.06 16.97 14.05
CA ARG A 15 -2.67 16.94 14.50
C ARG A 15 -2.37 15.76 15.41
N HIS A 16 -3.35 15.25 16.16
CA HIS A 16 -3.14 14.06 17.00
C HIS A 16 -2.79 12.82 16.16
N LEU A 17 -3.34 12.70 14.94
CA LEU A 17 -2.95 11.63 14.01
C LEU A 17 -1.50 11.82 13.54
N LEU A 18 -1.07 13.05 13.26
CA LEU A 18 0.32 13.35 12.89
C LEU A 18 1.29 13.01 14.03
N ASP A 19 0.97 13.43 15.26
CA ASP A 19 1.78 13.19 16.46
C ASP A 19 1.87 11.69 16.80
N ALA A 20 0.86 10.90 16.40
CA ALA A 20 0.85 9.44 16.52
C ALA A 20 1.57 8.71 15.36
N GLY A 21 2.14 9.44 14.39
CA GLY A 21 2.82 8.87 13.23
C GLY A 21 1.90 8.37 12.12
N LEU A 22 0.62 8.75 12.14
CA LEU A 22 -0.42 8.30 11.20
C LEU A 22 -0.65 9.30 10.05
N GLY A 23 0.30 10.22 9.83
CA GLY A 23 0.17 11.25 8.81
C GLY A 23 0.07 10.71 7.39
N GLU A 24 0.64 9.54 7.11
CA GLU A 24 0.53 8.86 5.82
C GLU A 24 -0.92 8.44 5.47
N LEU A 25 -1.78 8.25 6.47
CA LEU A 25 -3.20 7.96 6.23
C LEU A 25 -3.97 9.22 5.79
N LEU A 26 -3.46 10.40 6.14
CA LEU A 26 -4.01 11.68 5.73
C LEU A 26 -3.49 12.05 4.34
N ARG A 27 -4.35 12.70 3.55
CA ARG A 27 -3.96 13.28 2.27
C ARG A 27 -4.78 14.55 2.01
N PRO A 28 -4.17 15.66 1.56
CA PRO A 28 -4.87 16.94 1.39
C PRO A 28 -6.10 16.85 0.48
N ASP A 29 -6.02 16.09 -0.60
CA ASP A 29 -7.09 15.96 -1.61
C ASP A 29 -8.03 14.76 -1.39
N ASP A 30 -7.94 14.10 -0.22
CA ASP A 30 -8.76 12.96 0.16
C ASP A 30 -9.79 13.35 1.24
N GLU A 31 -10.72 12.44 1.53
CA GLU A 31 -11.68 12.60 2.61
C GLU A 31 -10.95 12.72 3.96
N GLN A 32 -11.42 13.65 4.79
CA GLN A 32 -10.92 13.82 6.15
C GLN A 32 -11.62 12.82 7.08
N PRO A 33 -10.90 12.17 8.01
CA PRO A 33 -11.53 11.27 8.96
C PRO A 33 -12.44 12.04 9.91
N ALA A 34 -13.59 11.45 10.24
CA ALA A 34 -14.40 11.90 11.36
C ALA A 34 -13.73 11.49 12.69
N CYS A 35 -13.98 12.26 13.74
CA CYS A 35 -13.46 12.01 15.09
C CYS A 35 -14.57 12.14 16.12
N VAL A 36 -14.57 11.25 17.10
CA VAL A 36 -15.42 11.33 18.30
C VAL A 36 -14.55 11.10 19.54
N ASP A 37 -14.72 11.96 20.54
CA ASP A 37 -14.13 11.77 21.85
C ASP A 37 -14.94 10.72 22.63
N LEU A 38 -14.25 9.82 23.32
CA LEU A 38 -14.81 8.81 24.20
C LEU A 38 -14.37 9.08 25.63
N ASP A 39 -15.32 9.36 26.51
CA ASP A 39 -15.11 9.46 27.95
C ASP A 39 -14.77 8.08 28.57
N GLY A 40 -15.21 7.00 27.92
CA GLY A 40 -14.80 5.61 28.19
C GLY A 40 -15.89 4.58 27.85
N PRO A 41 -15.61 3.28 28.06
CA PRO A 41 -14.31 2.65 27.81
C PRO A 41 -14.11 2.45 26.30
N GLY A 42 -12.96 2.86 25.76
CA GLY A 42 -12.47 2.51 24.43
C GLY A 42 -11.52 1.30 24.45
N PRO A 43 -10.82 1.00 23.34
CA PRO A 43 -9.79 -0.03 23.29
C PRO A 43 -8.78 0.06 24.44
N GLY A 44 -8.48 -1.08 25.07
CA GLY A 44 -7.62 -1.13 26.26
C GLY A 44 -8.25 -0.54 27.54
N GLY A 45 -9.56 -0.28 27.54
CA GLY A 45 -10.30 0.25 28.69
C GLY A 45 -10.07 1.73 28.96
N GLN A 46 -9.55 2.49 27.98
CA GLN A 46 -9.18 3.90 28.14
C GLN A 46 -10.17 4.83 27.43
N GLY A 47 -10.33 6.04 27.93
CA GLY A 47 -10.90 7.15 27.15
C GLY A 47 -9.91 7.67 26.12
N GLY A 48 -10.40 8.37 25.10
CA GLY A 48 -9.57 8.86 24.00
C GLY A 48 -10.40 9.28 22.80
N GLN A 49 -9.83 9.17 21.60
CA GLN A 49 -10.50 9.54 20.36
C GLN A 49 -10.65 8.35 19.43
N VAL A 50 -11.84 8.16 18.85
CA VAL A 50 -12.06 7.21 17.75
C VAL A 50 -12.12 7.98 16.44
N TRP A 51 -11.33 7.54 15.48
CA TRP A 51 -11.23 8.10 14.14
C TRP A 51 -11.62 7.08 13.09
N SER A 52 -12.35 7.51 12.07
CA SER A 52 -12.70 6.65 10.94
C SER A 52 -13.09 7.46 9.70
N TRP A 53 -12.88 6.87 8.53
CA TRP A 53 -13.36 7.39 7.24
C TRP A 53 -14.74 6.82 6.93
N LEU A 54 -15.68 7.14 7.80
CA LEU A 54 -17.08 6.74 7.67
C LEU A 54 -17.79 7.57 6.59
N SER A 55 -18.89 7.00 6.09
CA SER A 55 -19.89 7.77 5.36
C SER A 55 -20.33 9.00 6.17
N PRO A 56 -20.63 10.15 5.54
CA PRO A 56 -21.01 11.40 6.22
C PRO A 56 -22.17 11.27 7.22
N THR A 57 -22.95 10.20 7.13
CA THR A 57 -24.12 9.94 7.99
C THR A 57 -23.81 9.12 9.23
N SER A 58 -22.56 8.68 9.44
CA SER A 58 -22.18 7.81 10.56
C SER A 58 -21.02 8.39 11.35
N ALA A 59 -21.21 8.55 12.66
CA ALA A 59 -20.16 8.97 13.57
C ALA A 59 -19.28 7.76 13.96
N PRO A 60 -17.94 7.93 14.09
CA PRO A 60 -17.07 6.92 14.66
C PRO A 60 -17.54 6.51 16.06
N ALA A 61 -17.48 5.22 16.33
CA ALA A 61 -17.87 4.67 17.62
C ALA A 61 -17.03 3.45 17.94
N TYR A 62 -16.77 3.26 19.24
CA TYR A 62 -16.23 2.01 19.74
C TYR A 62 -17.37 1.01 19.98
N ARG A 63 -17.31 -0.11 19.28
CA ARG A 63 -18.30 -1.21 19.29
C ARG A 63 -17.56 -2.54 19.38
N PRO A 64 -16.99 -2.90 20.55
CA PRO A 64 -16.12 -4.07 20.69
C PRO A 64 -16.77 -5.40 20.31
N GLU A 65 -18.10 -5.47 20.35
CA GLU A 65 -18.88 -6.64 19.93
C GLU A 65 -18.93 -6.84 18.40
N SER A 66 -18.67 -5.78 17.63
CA SER A 66 -18.72 -5.80 16.16
C SER A 66 -17.41 -5.35 15.51
N GLN A 67 -16.38 -5.06 16.31
CA GLN A 67 -15.07 -4.59 15.86
C GLN A 67 -13.95 -5.46 16.44
N THR A 68 -12.93 -5.69 15.62
CA THR A 68 -11.65 -6.23 16.07
C THR A 68 -10.69 -5.08 16.30
N TRP A 69 -9.95 -5.11 17.41
CA TRP A 69 -9.01 -4.04 17.79
C TRP A 69 -7.62 -4.60 18.08
N HIS A 70 -6.61 -3.88 17.63
CA HIS A 70 -5.21 -4.24 17.73
C HIS A 70 -4.41 -3.03 18.20
N GLN A 71 -3.54 -3.25 19.18
CA GLN A 71 -2.57 -2.24 19.58
C GLN A 71 -1.44 -2.21 18.55
N ALA A 72 -1.11 -1.01 18.05
CA ALA A 72 0.00 -0.85 17.11
C ALA A 72 1.34 -1.14 17.77
N ARG A 73 2.26 -1.76 17.03
CA ARG A 73 3.57 -2.11 17.57
C ARG A 73 4.42 -0.85 17.79
N GLY A 74 4.82 -0.61 19.03
CA GLY A 74 5.74 0.49 19.37
C GLY A 74 5.15 1.89 19.20
N ALA A 75 3.85 2.02 18.95
CA ALA A 75 3.17 3.29 18.75
C ALA A 75 1.98 3.45 19.73
N PRO A 76 1.64 4.68 20.14
CA PRO A 76 0.61 4.93 21.15
C PRO A 76 -0.80 5.00 20.55
N TYR A 77 -1.15 4.08 19.64
CA TYR A 77 -2.47 4.02 19.03
C TYR A 77 -2.97 2.58 18.88
N TRP A 78 -4.28 2.46 18.68
CA TRP A 78 -4.94 1.21 18.30
C TRP A 78 -5.54 1.37 16.92
N TYR A 79 -5.62 0.28 16.18
CA TYR A 79 -6.34 0.21 14.92
C TYR A 79 -7.28 -0.99 14.95
N GLY A 80 -8.37 -0.89 14.21
CA GLY A 80 -9.40 -1.91 14.21
C GLY A 80 -10.19 -1.93 12.93
N PHE A 81 -10.95 -3.01 12.78
CA PHE A 81 -11.85 -3.20 11.66
C PHE A 81 -13.21 -3.68 12.14
N ASP A 82 -14.27 -3.35 11.42
CA ASP A 82 -15.54 -4.08 11.57
C ASP A 82 -15.29 -5.59 11.38
N ALA A 83 -16.13 -6.42 12.00
CA ALA A 83 -15.96 -7.86 12.02
C ALA A 83 -15.71 -8.46 10.61
N GLY A 84 -14.67 -9.29 10.52
CA GLY A 84 -14.21 -9.90 9.27
C GLY A 84 -12.94 -9.24 8.71
N GLN A 85 -12.50 -9.72 7.55
CA GLN A 85 -11.42 -9.08 6.80
C GLN A 85 -11.99 -7.85 6.07
N PRO A 86 -11.42 -6.64 6.24
CA PRO A 86 -11.89 -5.48 5.50
C PRO A 86 -11.60 -5.66 4.00
N PRO A 87 -12.56 -5.35 3.12
CA PRO A 87 -12.29 -5.42 1.70
C PRO A 87 -11.56 -4.15 1.23
N PRO A 88 -10.78 -4.21 0.13
CA PRO A 88 -9.94 -3.11 -0.34
C PRO A 88 -10.71 -1.80 -0.52
N GLU A 89 -11.95 -1.87 -1.02
CA GLU A 89 -12.81 -0.71 -1.22
C GLU A 89 -13.12 0.04 0.09
N SER A 90 -13.13 -0.65 1.22
CA SER A 90 -13.35 -0.01 2.52
C SER A 90 -12.15 0.79 3.03
N LEU A 91 -11.00 0.61 2.38
CA LEU A 91 -9.75 1.30 2.64
C LEU A 91 -9.41 2.27 1.50
N ALA A 92 -10.12 2.22 0.38
CA ALA A 92 -9.80 2.98 -0.81
C ALA A 92 -9.92 4.49 -0.56
N ARG A 93 -8.96 5.23 -1.09
CA ARG A 93 -9.04 6.68 -1.20
C ARG A 93 -10.01 7.07 -2.30
N LYS A 94 -10.56 8.28 -2.21
CA LYS A 94 -11.48 8.81 -3.22
C LYS A 94 -10.87 8.83 -4.63
N PHE A 95 -9.60 9.20 -4.72
CA PHE A 95 -8.85 9.24 -5.97
C PHE A 95 -7.75 8.17 -5.95
N GLN A 96 -7.80 7.28 -6.93
CA GLN A 96 -6.84 6.21 -7.11
C GLN A 96 -6.02 6.43 -8.38
N TYR A 97 -4.73 6.16 -8.29
CA TYR A 97 -3.79 6.13 -9.39
C TYR A 97 -3.88 4.82 -10.16
N GLY A 98 -3.55 4.93 -11.45
CA GLY A 98 -3.46 3.79 -12.35
C GLY A 98 -2.33 2.84 -11.99
N GLY A 99 -2.36 1.67 -12.60
CA GLY A 99 -1.41 0.60 -12.35
C GLY A 99 -2.05 -0.75 -12.68
N ARG A 100 -1.72 -1.78 -11.88
CA ARG A 100 -2.19 -3.15 -12.10
C ARG A 100 -3.06 -3.62 -10.95
N THR A 101 -4.22 -4.18 -11.28
CA THR A 101 -4.99 -4.96 -10.30
C THR A 101 -4.31 -6.32 -10.07
N GLN A 102 -4.00 -6.62 -8.82
CA GLN A 102 -3.41 -7.89 -8.38
C GLN A 102 -4.26 -8.51 -7.29
N VAL A 103 -4.48 -9.83 -7.36
CA VAL A 103 -5.06 -10.57 -6.23
C VAL A 103 -3.93 -10.80 -5.23
N LEU A 104 -4.01 -10.16 -4.07
CA LEU A 104 -3.02 -10.30 -3.01
C LEU A 104 -3.34 -11.51 -2.12
N ARG A 105 -2.51 -11.76 -1.10
CA ARG A 105 -2.62 -12.95 -0.24
C ARG A 105 -3.90 -13.05 0.58
N ASP A 106 -4.59 -11.93 0.80
CA ASP A 106 -5.91 -11.91 1.42
C ASP A 106 -7.02 -12.42 0.46
N GLY A 107 -6.66 -12.76 -0.78
CA GLY A 107 -7.57 -13.27 -1.80
C GLY A 107 -8.38 -12.19 -2.51
N GLN A 108 -8.10 -10.91 -2.23
CA GLN A 108 -8.89 -9.79 -2.73
C GLN A 108 -8.14 -9.04 -3.84
N PRO A 109 -8.87 -8.40 -4.78
CA PRO A 109 -8.26 -7.63 -5.86
C PRO A 109 -7.87 -6.23 -5.39
N TRP A 110 -6.57 -5.94 -5.38
CA TRP A 110 -6.01 -4.64 -5.03
C TRP A 110 -5.50 -3.91 -6.27
N ALA A 111 -5.88 -2.64 -6.43
CA ALA A 111 -5.35 -1.75 -7.46
C ALA A 111 -3.98 -1.23 -7.02
N VAL A 112 -2.92 -1.91 -7.45
CA VAL A 112 -1.53 -1.57 -7.11
C VAL A 112 -1.04 -0.43 -8.02
N PRO A 113 -0.74 0.75 -7.48
CA PRO A 113 -0.24 1.88 -8.26
C PRO A 113 1.11 1.58 -8.89
N ALA A 114 1.34 2.15 -10.08
CA ALA A 114 2.68 2.16 -10.66
C ALA A 114 3.19 3.59 -10.79
N VAL A 115 4.52 3.73 -10.74
CA VAL A 115 5.18 5.04 -10.82
C VAL A 115 4.76 5.83 -12.06
N ASP A 116 4.57 5.18 -13.21
CA ASP A 116 4.23 5.82 -14.48
C ASP A 116 2.89 6.58 -14.46
N TYR A 117 2.01 6.26 -13.51
CA TYR A 117 0.66 6.80 -13.39
C TYR A 117 0.49 7.86 -12.29
N VAL A 118 1.53 8.16 -11.51
CA VAL A 118 1.49 9.32 -10.60
C VAL A 118 1.53 10.62 -11.42
N PRO A 119 1.17 11.78 -10.85
CA PRO A 119 1.25 13.06 -11.55
C PRO A 119 2.68 13.38 -12.01
N HIS A 120 2.81 13.79 -13.26
CA HIS A 120 4.05 14.25 -13.86
C HIS A 120 3.84 15.62 -14.49
N VAL A 121 4.87 16.46 -14.43
CA VAL A 121 4.98 17.64 -15.27
C VAL A 121 5.68 17.27 -16.58
N ILE A 122 5.29 17.92 -17.67
CA ILE A 122 5.99 17.78 -18.96
C ILE A 122 7.15 18.78 -18.96
N GLY A 123 8.37 18.29 -19.13
CA GLY A 123 9.58 19.10 -19.04
C GLY A 123 10.69 18.63 -19.98
N LEU A 124 11.89 19.17 -19.80
CA LEU A 124 13.08 18.78 -20.55
C LEU A 124 14.06 18.08 -19.61
N ASP A 125 14.68 17.00 -20.07
CA ASP A 125 15.79 16.36 -19.39
C ASP A 125 17.09 17.19 -19.51
N PRO A 126 18.20 16.81 -18.84
CA PRO A 126 19.48 17.52 -18.95
C PRO A 126 20.07 17.58 -20.38
N GLN A 127 19.56 16.75 -21.30
CA GLN A 127 19.94 16.69 -22.71
C GLN A 127 18.98 17.50 -23.61
N GLY A 128 18.01 18.20 -23.01
CA GLY A 128 17.03 19.04 -23.72
C GLY A 128 15.93 18.23 -24.42
N GLN A 129 15.75 16.95 -24.09
CA GLN A 129 14.68 16.12 -24.66
C GLN A 129 13.41 16.24 -23.84
N LEU A 130 12.26 16.25 -24.53
CA LEU A 130 10.95 16.27 -23.89
C LEU A 130 10.71 14.97 -23.10
N CYS A 131 10.42 15.09 -21.81
CA CYS A 131 10.18 13.96 -20.93
C CYS A 131 9.06 14.25 -19.91
N LYS A 132 8.59 13.19 -19.25
CA LYS A 132 7.73 13.29 -18.07
C LYS A 132 8.63 13.35 -16.84
N ILE A 133 8.47 14.37 -16.01
CA ILE A 133 9.19 14.53 -14.74
C ILE A 133 8.16 14.35 -13.62
N PRO A 134 8.36 13.43 -12.67
CA PRO A 134 7.44 13.25 -11.55
C PRO A 134 7.22 14.58 -10.82
N ASP A 135 5.97 14.88 -10.46
CA ASP A 135 5.68 16.03 -9.60
C ASP A 135 6.48 15.91 -8.28
N ALA A 136 6.90 17.04 -7.71
CA ALA A 136 7.74 17.10 -6.52
C ALA A 136 7.19 16.26 -5.35
N ALA A 137 5.86 16.15 -5.21
CA ALA A 137 5.22 15.32 -4.19
C ALA A 137 5.52 13.82 -4.33
N TYR A 138 5.91 13.34 -5.53
CA TYR A 138 6.19 11.94 -5.84
C TYR A 138 7.65 11.69 -6.22
N ALA A 139 8.51 12.71 -6.16
CA ALA A 139 9.89 12.62 -6.59
C ALA A 139 10.68 11.53 -5.85
N GLN A 140 10.48 11.39 -4.53
CA GLN A 140 11.13 10.34 -3.74
C GLN A 140 10.66 8.94 -4.15
N PHE A 141 9.35 8.75 -4.32
CA PHE A 141 8.78 7.47 -4.74
C PHE A 141 9.27 7.07 -6.13
N ALA A 142 9.36 8.03 -7.06
CA ALA A 142 9.87 7.78 -8.40
C ALA A 142 11.39 7.52 -8.43
N ALA A 143 12.17 8.21 -7.59
CA ALA A 143 13.59 7.94 -7.44
C ALA A 143 13.86 6.53 -6.91
N GLU A 144 13.14 6.12 -5.86
CA GLU A 144 13.27 4.78 -5.27
C GLU A 144 12.85 3.68 -6.27
N SER A 145 11.81 3.92 -7.07
CA SER A 145 11.45 3.07 -8.20
C SER A 145 12.59 2.95 -9.23
N GLY A 146 13.20 4.07 -9.63
CA GLY A 146 14.32 4.10 -10.57
C GLY A 146 15.54 3.34 -10.08
N GLU A 147 15.87 3.46 -8.78
CA GLU A 147 16.93 2.67 -8.13
C GLU A 147 16.65 1.17 -8.21
N LEU A 148 15.43 0.73 -7.85
CA LEU A 148 15.02 -0.67 -7.90
C LEU A 148 15.22 -1.26 -9.30
N LEU A 149 14.75 -0.55 -10.32
CA LEU A 149 14.88 -1.01 -11.71
C LEU A 149 16.32 -1.04 -12.19
N ALA A 150 17.11 -0.03 -11.86
CA ALA A 150 18.51 0.04 -12.25
C ALA A 150 19.34 -1.08 -11.61
N ASP A 151 19.12 -1.35 -10.32
CA ASP A 151 19.80 -2.42 -9.60
C ASP A 151 19.35 -3.79 -10.06
N PHE A 152 18.06 -3.96 -10.36
CA PHE A 152 17.56 -5.18 -10.99
C PHE A 152 18.19 -5.43 -12.35
N ALA A 153 18.23 -4.41 -13.23
CA ALA A 153 18.84 -4.52 -14.56
C ALA A 153 20.34 -4.85 -14.50
N ARG A 154 21.03 -4.43 -13.44
CA ARG A 154 22.45 -4.77 -13.18
C ARG A 154 22.64 -6.10 -12.45
N ASN A 155 21.57 -6.79 -12.06
CA ASN A 155 21.61 -7.97 -11.20
C ASN A 155 22.34 -7.70 -9.87
N GLN A 156 22.07 -6.55 -9.25
CA GLN A 156 22.78 -6.02 -8.08
C GLN A 156 21.86 -5.81 -6.86
N LEU A 157 20.63 -6.33 -6.88
CA LEU A 157 19.66 -6.09 -5.79
C LEU A 157 20.22 -6.43 -4.40
N ASP A 158 20.85 -7.60 -4.25
CA ASP A 158 21.44 -8.03 -2.97
C ASP A 158 22.56 -7.09 -2.51
N SER A 159 23.44 -6.70 -3.44
CA SER A 159 24.57 -5.80 -3.16
C SER A 159 24.15 -4.32 -2.97
N ALA A 160 23.01 -3.93 -3.53
CA ALA A 160 22.45 -2.59 -3.45
C ALA A 160 21.55 -2.39 -2.21
N GLY A 161 21.43 -3.41 -1.35
CA GLY A 161 20.72 -3.32 -0.08
C GLY A 161 19.20 -3.36 -0.21
N TRP A 162 18.66 -3.96 -1.27
CA TRP A 162 17.23 -4.24 -1.42
C TRP A 162 16.79 -5.40 -0.53
N THR A 163 16.75 -5.16 0.78
CA THR A 163 16.22 -6.12 1.75
C THR A 163 14.69 -6.28 1.59
N TRP A 164 14.14 -7.39 2.09
CA TRP A 164 12.70 -7.60 2.06
C TRP A 164 11.94 -6.51 2.84
N GLN A 165 12.54 -5.93 3.89
CA GLN A 165 11.95 -4.82 4.64
C GLN A 165 11.84 -3.55 3.79
N ARG A 166 12.87 -3.25 2.99
CA ARG A 166 12.85 -2.11 2.07
C ARG A 166 11.81 -2.31 0.97
N LEU A 167 11.76 -3.50 0.37
CA LEU A 167 10.74 -3.85 -0.63
C LEU A 167 9.33 -3.77 -0.06
N PHE A 168 9.12 -4.26 1.16
CA PHE A 168 7.84 -4.15 1.86
C PHE A 168 7.44 -2.69 2.09
N GLY A 169 8.36 -1.86 2.59
CA GLY A 169 8.13 -0.42 2.73
C GLY A 169 7.73 0.22 1.41
N PHE A 170 8.49 -0.01 0.34
CA PHE A 170 8.23 0.53 -0.99
C PHE A 170 6.85 0.14 -1.54
N VAL A 171 6.48 -1.14 -1.45
CA VAL A 171 5.18 -1.64 -1.93
C VAL A 171 4.03 -1.08 -1.09
N VAL A 172 4.19 -1.00 0.23
CA VAL A 172 3.18 -0.41 1.11
C VAL A 172 3.01 1.08 0.81
N SER A 173 4.09 1.82 0.59
CA SER A 173 4.04 3.22 0.18
C SER A 173 3.32 3.40 -1.15
N ALA A 174 3.51 2.49 -2.11
CA ALA A 174 2.75 2.50 -3.36
C ALA A 174 1.26 2.27 -3.10
N LEU A 175 0.88 1.22 -2.35
CA LEU A 175 -0.52 0.96 -2.01
C LEU A 175 -1.15 2.12 -1.22
N ALA A 176 -0.40 2.82 -0.37
CA ALA A 176 -0.87 3.97 0.39
C ALA A 176 -1.31 5.15 -0.50
N LEU A 177 -0.88 5.20 -1.77
CA LEU A 177 -1.38 6.17 -2.75
C LEU A 177 -2.86 5.95 -3.10
N ASN A 178 -3.31 4.68 -3.08
CA ASN A 178 -4.68 4.27 -3.43
C ASN A 178 -5.55 3.89 -2.23
N TYR A 179 -4.93 3.58 -1.08
CA TYR A 179 -5.60 3.06 0.09
C TYR A 179 -5.09 3.72 1.37
N ARG A 180 -5.93 3.76 2.40
CA ARG A 180 -5.61 4.26 3.75
C ARG A 180 -4.96 3.13 4.55
N ILE A 181 -3.77 2.74 4.12
CA ILE A 181 -3.00 1.66 4.73
C ILE A 181 -1.60 2.12 5.08
N ASN A 182 -1.00 1.39 6.01
CA ASN A 182 0.41 1.47 6.34
C ASN A 182 0.99 0.09 6.63
N ALA A 183 2.25 0.04 7.08
CA ALA A 183 2.97 -1.21 7.34
C ALA A 183 2.24 -2.10 8.36
N GLU A 184 1.72 -1.53 9.45
CA GLU A 184 0.99 -2.28 10.49
C GLU A 184 -0.33 -2.86 9.95
N ILE A 185 -1.07 -2.06 9.18
CA ILE A 185 -2.32 -2.49 8.55
C ILE A 185 -2.04 -3.58 7.50
N ALA A 186 -1.09 -3.36 6.58
CA ALA A 186 -0.73 -4.33 5.54
C ALA A 186 -0.25 -5.66 6.12
N THR A 187 0.55 -5.61 7.20
CA THR A 187 1.00 -6.81 7.93
C THR A 187 -0.18 -7.54 8.56
N ARG A 188 -1.11 -6.81 9.19
CA ARG A 188 -2.28 -7.42 9.85
C ARG A 188 -3.22 -8.10 8.85
N LEU A 189 -3.42 -7.47 7.70
CA LEU A 189 -4.23 -8.03 6.61
C LEU A 189 -3.53 -9.21 5.93
N GLY A 190 -2.23 -9.40 6.18
CA GLY A 190 -1.45 -10.49 5.60
C GLY A 190 -1.34 -10.36 4.09
N LEU A 191 -1.17 -9.14 3.55
CA LEU A 191 -1.24 -8.87 2.10
C LEU A 191 -0.11 -9.50 1.29
N PHE A 192 1.04 -9.72 1.92
CA PHE A 192 2.26 -10.15 1.24
C PHE A 192 2.89 -11.37 1.91
N ARG A 193 3.53 -12.17 1.06
CA ARG A 193 4.41 -13.27 1.41
C ARG A 193 5.79 -13.00 0.79
N ASP A 194 6.80 -13.75 1.20
CA ASP A 194 8.15 -13.65 0.66
C ASP A 194 8.23 -13.85 -0.87
N ASP A 195 7.38 -14.73 -1.42
CA ASP A 195 7.37 -15.09 -2.85
C ASP A 195 6.69 -14.05 -3.77
N ASP A 196 5.71 -13.29 -3.29
CA ASP A 196 4.96 -12.31 -4.10
C ASP A 196 5.43 -10.86 -3.93
N LEU A 197 6.05 -10.52 -2.79
CA LEU A 197 6.49 -9.16 -2.48
C LEU A 197 7.41 -8.59 -3.57
N PHE A 198 8.38 -9.38 -4.02
CA PHE A 198 9.32 -8.98 -5.07
C PHE A 198 8.60 -8.70 -6.39
N THR A 199 7.69 -9.59 -6.78
CA THR A 199 6.91 -9.46 -8.01
C THR A 199 6.02 -8.20 -7.95
N THR A 200 5.39 -7.92 -6.80
CA THR A 200 4.60 -6.70 -6.62
C THR A 200 5.47 -5.44 -6.70
N ALA A 201 6.65 -5.42 -6.06
CA ALA A 201 7.57 -4.28 -6.13
C ALA A 201 7.98 -3.97 -7.57
N PHE A 202 8.20 -4.99 -8.39
CA PHE A 202 8.52 -4.80 -9.81
C PHE A 202 7.37 -4.18 -10.61
N TYR A 203 6.12 -4.59 -10.34
CA TYR A 203 4.95 -3.98 -10.97
C TYR A 203 4.72 -2.52 -10.56
N VAL A 204 5.02 -2.18 -9.31
CA VAL A 204 5.03 -0.79 -8.84
C VAL A 204 6.08 0.01 -9.62
N GLY A 205 7.26 -0.58 -9.79
CA GLY A 205 8.41 0.09 -10.39
C GLY A 205 8.26 0.41 -11.88
N ALA A 206 7.62 -0.47 -12.66
CA ALA A 206 7.59 -0.31 -14.11
C ALA A 206 6.40 -0.99 -14.80
N ALA A 207 5.18 -0.46 -14.62
CA ALA A 207 4.00 -1.05 -15.28
C ALA A 207 4.16 -1.13 -16.81
N ASP A 208 4.79 -0.14 -17.45
CA ASP A 208 4.94 -0.10 -18.90
C ASP A 208 6.20 -0.84 -19.42
N GLN A 209 7.30 -0.92 -18.65
CA GLN A 209 8.52 -1.62 -19.07
C GLN A 209 8.53 -3.12 -18.74
N VAL A 210 7.75 -3.55 -17.75
CA VAL A 210 7.71 -4.96 -17.30
C VAL A 210 6.87 -5.85 -18.22
N ARG A 211 5.87 -5.26 -18.90
CA ARG A 211 4.96 -5.98 -19.80
C ARG A 211 5.69 -6.76 -20.91
N PRO A 212 6.67 -6.19 -21.66
CA PRO A 212 7.44 -6.96 -22.64
C PRO A 212 8.39 -7.99 -22.01
N ILE A 213 9.04 -7.66 -20.88
CA ILE A 213 10.00 -8.55 -20.20
C ILE A 213 9.32 -9.84 -19.70
N LEU A 214 8.14 -9.72 -19.07
CA LEU A 214 7.38 -10.88 -18.60
C LEU A 214 6.83 -11.72 -19.76
N ALA A 215 6.35 -11.08 -20.83
CA ALA A 215 5.90 -11.80 -22.03
C ALA A 215 7.04 -12.63 -22.65
N ASP A 216 8.27 -12.12 -22.62
CA ASP A 216 9.44 -12.85 -23.11
C ASP A 216 9.89 -13.98 -22.16
N LEU A 217 9.78 -13.78 -20.84
CA LEU A 217 10.06 -14.83 -19.85
C LEU A 217 9.03 -15.98 -19.90
N GLU A 218 7.74 -15.67 -20.06
CA GLU A 218 6.69 -16.68 -20.23
C GLU A 218 6.88 -17.49 -21.51
N LYS A 219 7.24 -16.83 -22.63
CA LYS A 219 7.60 -17.51 -23.88
C LYS A 219 8.80 -18.44 -23.72
N LYS A 220 9.85 -18.01 -23.01
CA LYS A 220 11.02 -18.87 -22.72
C LYS A 220 10.64 -20.08 -21.88
N LYS A 221 9.84 -19.90 -20.83
CA LYS A 221 9.38 -20.99 -19.94
C LYS A 221 8.49 -22.00 -20.68
N GLN A 222 7.67 -21.55 -21.63
CA GLN A 222 6.88 -22.41 -22.51
C GLN A 222 7.74 -23.14 -23.55
N ALA A 223 8.80 -22.50 -24.06
CA ALA A 223 9.75 -23.11 -25.00
C ALA A 223 10.66 -24.16 -24.33
N GLU A 224 10.93 -24.04 -23.04
CA GLU A 224 11.68 -25.03 -22.24
C GLU A 224 10.82 -26.22 -21.75
N SER A 225 9.48 -26.11 -21.84
CA SER A 225 8.53 -27.13 -21.34
C SER A 225 8.03 -28.20 -22.33
N PRO A 226 8.47 -28.37 -23.60
CA PRO A 226 8.06 -29.52 -24.41
C PRO A 226 9.23 -30.47 -24.70
N SER A 227 9.51 -31.40 -23.78
CA SER A 227 10.11 -32.71 -24.13
C SER A 227 9.84 -33.75 -23.06
N GLY A 228 8.61 -34.28 -23.04
CA GLY A 228 8.27 -35.33 -22.10
C GLY A 228 6.94 -35.98 -22.37
N SER A 229 6.77 -36.57 -23.56
CA SER A 229 5.79 -37.63 -23.86
C SER A 229 5.93 -38.04 -25.33
N ALA A 230 6.84 -38.98 -25.64
CA ALA A 230 6.72 -39.78 -26.86
C ALA A 230 5.94 -41.06 -26.51
N PRO A 231 4.89 -41.43 -27.26
CA PRO A 231 4.13 -42.65 -26.98
C PRO A 231 4.93 -43.86 -27.42
N SER A 232 5.14 -44.82 -26.51
CA SER A 232 5.61 -46.16 -26.87
C SER A 232 4.47 -46.92 -27.55
N ALA A 233 4.59 -47.09 -28.87
CA ALA A 233 3.75 -48.00 -29.63
C ALA A 233 4.09 -49.46 -29.27
N GLY A 234 3.05 -50.24 -28.99
CA GLY A 234 3.06 -51.70 -28.90
C GLY A 234 1.95 -52.25 -29.79
#